data_AF-A0A2V9FIZ7-F1
#
_entry.id   AF-A0A2V9FIZ7-F1
#
_cell.length_a   1.000
_cell.length_b   1.000
_cell.length_c   1.000
_cell.angle_alpha   90.00
_cell.angle_beta   90.00
_cell.angle_gamma   90.00
#
_symmetry.space_group_name_H-M   'P 1'
#
loop_
_entity.id
_entity.type
_entity.pdbx_description
1 polymer ?
#
loop_
_entity_poly.entity_id
_entity_poly.type
_entity_poly.pdbx_seq_one_letter_code
_entity_poly.pdbx_strand_id
1 'polypeptide(L)' 'GELVTREDLNQALWSADTFVDFDHGLNNAIKRIRDVLNDSVDAPLYIETLPRLGYRFIGQITENGNA' A
#
# COMPACT_ATOMS: atom_id res chain seq x y z
N GLY A 1 -8.93 7.44 -2.40
CA GLY A 1 -9.20 6.41 -1.38
C GLY A 1 -8.85 6.95 0.00
N GLU A 2 -8.93 6.10 1.02
CA GLU A 2 -8.71 6.46 2.42
C GLU A 2 -7.26 6.20 2.85
N LEU A 3 -6.80 6.93 3.89
CA LEU A 3 -5.52 6.65 4.53
C LEU A 3 -5.66 5.33 5.30
N VAL A 4 -4.78 4.37 5.00
CA VAL A 4 -4.60 3.17 5.81
C VAL A 4 -3.30 3.34 6.58
N THR A 5 -3.37 3.23 7.91
CA THR A 5 -2.19 3.47 8.74
C THR A 5 -1.23 2.29 8.69
N ARG A 6 0.01 2.51 9.13
CA ARG A 6 0.97 1.42 9.32
C ARG A 6 0.44 0.36 10.30
N GLU A 7 -0.23 0.78 11.37
CA GLU A 7 -0.78 -0.16 12.36
C GLU A 7 -1.88 -1.04 11.74
N ASP A 8 -2.80 -0.44 10.98
CA ASP A 8 -3.85 -1.18 10.27
C ASP A 8 -3.26 -2.21 9.29
N LEU A 9 -2.24 -1.81 8.54
CA LEU A 9 -1.54 -2.70 7.60
C LEU A 9 -0.80 -3.82 8.32
N ASN A 10 -0.23 -3.54 9.49
CA ASN A 10 0.43 -4.56 10.30
C ASN A 10 -0.58 -5.63 10.72
N GLN A 11 -1.68 -5.21 11.33
CA GLN A 11 -2.71 -6.13 11.80
C GLN A 11 -3.41 -6.90 10.67
N ALA A 12 -3.58 -6.26 9.50
CA ALA A 12 -4.22 -6.89 8.36
C ALA A 12 -3.33 -7.93 7.65
N LEU A 13 -2.01 -7.70 7.61
CA LEU A 13 -1.08 -8.54 6.85
C LEU A 13 -0.41 -9.63 7.69
N TRP A 14 -0.19 -9.36 8.98
CA TRP A 14 0.48 -10.28 9.89
C TRP A 14 -0.38 -10.50 11.12
N SER A 15 -0.71 -11.75 11.40
CA SER A 15 -1.37 -12.13 12.64
C SER A 15 -0.46 -11.82 13.83
N ALA A 16 -1.05 -11.56 15.01
CA ALA A 16 -0.35 -11.11 16.22
C ALA A 16 0.86 -12.00 16.64
N ASP A 17 0.87 -13.27 16.25
CA ASP A 17 1.95 -14.22 16.52
C ASP A 17 3.10 -14.22 15.48
N THR A 18 3.07 -13.31 14.51
CA THR A 18 4.10 -13.25 13.44
C THR A 18 5.18 -12.23 13.79
N PHE A 19 6.38 -12.72 14.13
CA PHE A 19 7.55 -11.87 14.37
C PHE A 19 8.31 -11.61 13.08
N VAL A 20 8.06 -10.46 12.46
CA VAL A 20 8.77 -9.98 11.26
C VAL A 20 9.25 -8.54 11.47
N ASP A 21 10.25 -8.12 10.70
CA ASP A 21 10.51 -6.70 10.50
C ASP A 21 9.39 -6.13 9.64
N PHE A 22 8.34 -5.65 10.32
CA PHE A 22 7.13 -5.13 9.71
C PHE A 22 7.45 -3.98 8.74
N ASP A 23 8.27 -3.03 9.16
CA ASP A 23 8.59 -1.86 8.33
C ASP A 23 9.33 -2.26 7.06
N HIS A 24 10.31 -3.16 7.18
CA HIS A 24 11.05 -3.67 6.02
C HIS A 24 10.14 -4.49 5.09
N GLY A 25 9.30 -5.37 5.66
CA GLY A 25 8.35 -6.19 4.93
C GLY A 25 7.33 -5.36 4.17
N LEU A 26 6.73 -4.36 4.83
CA LEU A 26 5.75 -3.47 4.21
C LEU A 26 6.36 -2.62 3.11
N ASN A 27 7.54 -2.03 3.34
CA ASN A 27 8.23 -1.25 2.31
C ASN A 27 8.56 -2.10 1.07
N ASN A 28 9.01 -3.34 1.26
CA ASN A 28 9.28 -4.27 0.15
C ASN A 28 8.01 -4.67 -0.60
N ALA A 29 6.92 -4.93 0.12
CA ALA A 29 5.63 -5.26 -0.50
C ALA A 29 5.12 -4.09 -1.35
N ILE A 30 5.11 -2.88 -0.81
CA ILE A 30 4.71 -1.68 -1.53
C ILE A 30 5.60 -1.43 -2.75
N LYS A 31 6.92 -1.60 -2.61
CA LYS A 31 7.85 -1.47 -3.74
C LYS A 31 7.49 -2.42 -4.88
N ARG A 32 7.25 -3.69 -4.58
CA ARG A 32 6.87 -4.69 -5.60
C ARG A 32 5.55 -4.36 -6.28
N ILE A 33 4.56 -3.89 -5.52
CA ILE A 33 3.27 -3.46 -6.10
C ILE A 33 3.50 -2.29 -7.06
N ARG A 34 4.31 -1.31 -6.65
CA ARG A 34 4.66 -0.17 -7.52
C ARG A 34 5.38 -0.62 -8.79
N ASP A 35 6.33 -1.54 -8.69
CA ASP A 35 7.06 -2.07 -9.84
C ASP A 35 6.11 -2.73 -10.85
N VAL A 36 5.15 -3.53 -10.39
CA VAL A 36 4.15 -4.21 -11.26
C VAL A 36 3.16 -3.22 -11.87
N LEU A 37 2.79 -2.17 -11.13
CA LEU A 37 1.87 -1.12 -11.60
C LEU A 37 2.56 0.01 -12.37
N ASN A 38 3.89 -0.04 -12.50
CA ASN A 38 4.72 1.05 -13.04
C ASN A 38 4.43 2.40 -12.34
N ASP A 39 4.25 2.35 -11.03
CA ASP A 39 3.97 3.48 -10.14
C ASP A 39 5.27 4.03 -9.52
N SER A 40 5.30 5.31 -9.18
CA SER A 40 6.48 5.97 -8.60
C SER A 40 6.16 6.64 -7.26
N VAL A 41 7.14 6.75 -6.38
CA VAL A 41 7.02 7.53 -5.14
C VAL A 41 7.00 9.04 -5.42
N ASP A 42 7.79 9.49 -6.40
CA ASP A 42 7.97 10.90 -6.72
C ASP A 42 6.77 11.47 -7.49
N ALA A 43 6.08 10.62 -8.26
CA ALA A 43 4.88 10.95 -9.01
C ALA A 43 3.89 9.78 -8.94
N PRO A 44 3.18 9.61 -7.80
CA PRO A 44 2.31 8.48 -7.59
C PRO A 44 1.04 8.58 -8.45
N LEU A 45 0.73 7.50 -9.15
CA LEU A 45 -0.50 7.28 -9.90
C LEU A 45 -1.50 6.45 -9.10
N TYR A 46 -1.02 5.54 -8.25
CA TYR A 46 -1.86 4.60 -7.52
C TYR A 46 -1.68 4.66 -6.01
N ILE A 47 -0.43 4.68 -5.52
CA ILE A 47 -0.14 4.60 -4.09
C ILE A 47 0.60 5.84 -3.62
N GLU A 48 -0.09 6.72 -2.90
CA GLU A 48 0.49 7.87 -2.21
C GLU A 48 1.13 7.41 -0.89
N THR A 49 2.41 7.73 -0.68
CA THR A 49 3.08 7.51 0.61
C THR A 49 2.88 8.73 1.50
N LEU A 50 2.32 8.52 2.70
CA LEU A 50 2.21 9.55 3.73
C LEU A 50 3.24 9.24 4.83
N PRO A 51 4.36 9.98 4.90
CA PRO A 51 5.47 9.67 5.81
C PRO A 51 4.98 9.51 7.25
N ARG A 52 5.39 8.41 7.90
CA ARG A 52 5.03 8.02 9.29
C ARG A 52 3.55 7.75 9.56
N LEU A 53 2.66 8.01 8.60
CA LEU A 53 1.23 7.75 8.74
C LEU A 53 0.85 6.42 8.11
N GLY A 54 1.21 6.22 6.83
CA GLY A 54 0.84 5.03 6.08
C GLY A 54 0.72 5.30 4.59
N TYR A 55 -0.28 4.70 3.96
CA TYR A 55 -0.47 4.77 2.51
C TYR A 55 -1.90 5.10 2.16
N ARG A 56 -2.08 5.73 1.01
CA ARG A 56 -3.40 6.02 0.46
C ARG A 56 -3.46 5.55 -0.98
N PHE A 57 -4.52 4.82 -1.32
CA PHE A 57 -4.82 4.51 -2.71
C PHE A 57 -5.48 5.72 -3.37
N ILE A 58 -4.88 6.21 -4.46
CA ILE A 58 -5.32 7.39 -5.22
C ILE A 58 -5.65 7.08 -6.68
N GLY A 59 -5.49 5.82 -7.10
CA GLY A 59 -5.83 5.41 -8.46
C GLY A 59 -7.32 5.56 -8.77
N GLN A 60 -7.63 5.85 -10.03
CA GLN A 60 -9.01 5.91 -10.51
C GLN A 60 -9.59 4.49 -10.57
N ILE A 61 -10.66 4.24 -9.80
CA ILE A 61 -11.41 2.99 -9.86
C ILE A 61 -12.43 3.16 -10.98
N THR A 62 -12.25 2.38 -12.05
CA THR A 62 -13.30 2.21 -13.06
C THR A 62 -13.94 0.85 -12.80
N GLU A 63 -15.25 0.83 -12.65
CA GLU A 63 -15.98 -0.43 -12.66
C GLU A 63 -15.83 -1.03 -14.05
N ASN A 64 -15.15 -2.17 -14.18
CA ASN A 64 -15.22 -2.97 -15.40
C ASN A 64 -16.60 -3.62 -15.46
N GLY A 65 -17.61 -2.81 -15.79
CA GLY A 65 -18.97 -3.26 -16.02
C GLY A 65 -19.05 -4.01 -17.34
N ASN A 66 -19.35 -5.31 -17.27
CA ASN A 66 -20.05 -6.03 -18.32
C ASN A 66 -21.25 -5.18 -18.80
N ALA A 67 -21.28 -4.88 -20.09
CA ALA A 67 -22.50 -4.66 -20.88
C ALA A 67 -22.32 -5.34 -22.24
#